data_AF-A0A925ELB5-F1
#
_entry.id   AF-A0A925ELB5-F1
#
_cell.length_a   1.000
_cell.length_b   1.000
_cell.length_c   1.000
_cell.angle_alpha   90.00
_cell.angle_beta   90.00
_cell.angle_gamma   90.00
#
_symmetry.space_group_name_H-M   'P 1'
#
loop_
_entity.id
_entity.type
_entity.pdbx_description
1 polymer ?
#
loop_
_entity_poly.entity_id
_entity_poly.type
_entity_poly.pdbx_seq_one_letter_code
_entity_poly.pdbx_strand_id
1 'polypeptide(L)'
;MKYVSKLFMCLWLALAAPALAQVPPPASEPPGLDLTNIGLTPEQRTRIQTIRRDDQQAAAEVRNNLKNETRQLRTLFESDATDDQLRQQYERVASLRQQLDRLRFDNFVRVRSILSTDQRSQVRFRFREKRFPTQAPSPPR
;
A
#
# COMPACT_ATOMS: atom_id res chain seq x y z
N MET A 1 -58.04 -0.63 -40.13
CA MET A 1 -57.01 -0.60 -39.06
C MET A 1 -56.39 0.80 -39.07
N LYS A 2 -56.30 1.44 -37.90
CA LYS A 2 -56.06 2.89 -37.75
C LYS A 2 -54.57 3.23 -37.93
N TYR A 3 -54.24 4.12 -38.86
CA TYR A 3 -52.96 4.83 -38.90
C TYR A 3 -53.12 6.16 -38.17
N VAL A 4 -52.33 6.40 -37.12
CA VAL A 4 -52.13 7.73 -36.56
C VAL A 4 -50.63 7.96 -36.38
N SER A 5 -50.18 9.00 -37.06
CA SER A 5 -48.88 9.67 -37.05
C SER A 5 -48.32 9.92 -35.65
N LYS A 6 -46.98 9.81 -35.51
CA LYS A 6 -46.15 10.83 -34.82
C LYS A 6 -44.65 10.60 -35.03
N LEU A 7 -44.05 11.60 -35.64
CA LEU A 7 -42.62 11.94 -35.64
C LEU A 7 -42.04 11.82 -34.22
N PHE A 8 -40.93 11.12 -34.02
CA PHE A 8 -40.11 11.27 -32.82
C PHE A 8 -38.63 11.25 -33.16
N MET A 9 -38.08 12.46 -33.13
CA MET A 9 -36.68 12.81 -33.04
C MET A 9 -36.12 12.29 -31.70
N CYS A 10 -35.11 11.42 -31.74
CA CYS A 10 -34.19 11.13 -30.63
C CYS A 10 -32.79 11.32 -31.21
N LEU A 11 -32.24 12.52 -31.17
CA LEU A 11 -31.42 13.04 -30.08
C LEU A 11 -30.28 12.05 -29.74
N TRP A 12 -29.10 12.33 -30.29
CA TRP A 12 -27.84 11.73 -29.86
C TRP A 12 -27.62 12.06 -28.38
N LEU A 13 -27.99 11.13 -27.49
CA LEU A 13 -27.52 11.16 -26.12
C LEU A 13 -26.08 10.69 -26.12
N ALA A 14 -25.16 11.64 -26.02
CA ALA A 14 -23.81 11.38 -25.57
C ALA A 14 -23.91 10.77 -24.16
N LEU A 15 -23.77 9.46 -24.08
CA LEU A 15 -23.66 8.75 -22.81
C LEU A 15 -22.30 9.14 -22.21
N ALA A 16 -22.32 10.14 -21.33
CA ALA A 16 -21.22 10.37 -20.41
C ALA A 16 -21.08 9.09 -19.58
N ALA A 17 -20.13 8.23 -19.96
CA ALA A 17 -19.76 7.08 -19.16
C ALA A 17 -19.41 7.59 -17.75
N PRO A 18 -20.05 7.09 -16.68
CA PRO A 18 -19.62 7.42 -15.35
C PRO A 18 -18.17 6.92 -15.26
N ALA A 19 -17.25 7.85 -14.98
CA ALA A 19 -15.88 7.50 -14.64
C ALA A 19 -15.98 6.58 -13.41
N LEU A 20 -15.94 5.27 -13.66
CA LEU A 20 -15.86 4.29 -12.59
C LEU A 20 -14.65 4.70 -11.76
N ALA A 21 -14.93 5.03 -10.50
CA ALA A 21 -13.92 5.33 -9.50
C ALA A 21 -12.84 4.26 -9.60
N GLN A 22 -11.71 4.60 -10.21
CA GLN A 22 -10.54 3.73 -10.15
C GLN A 22 -10.17 3.70 -8.67
N VAL A 23 -10.47 2.58 -8.00
CA VAL A 23 -9.94 2.31 -6.67
C VAL A 23 -8.43 2.46 -6.85
N PRO A 24 -7.80 3.48 -6.20
CA PRO A 24 -6.38 3.71 -6.41
C PRO A 24 -5.68 2.38 -6.10
N PRO A 25 -4.69 1.99 -6.92
CA PRO A 25 -3.94 0.76 -6.68
C PRO A 25 -3.53 0.74 -5.20
N PRO A 26 -3.61 -0.41 -4.51
CA PRO A 26 -3.25 -0.51 -3.10
C PRO A 26 -1.91 0.18 -2.96
N ALA A 27 -1.90 1.27 -2.18
CA ALA A 27 -0.72 2.12 -2.07
C ALA A 27 0.47 1.21 -1.79
N SER A 28 1.47 1.24 -2.67
CA SER A 28 2.78 0.62 -2.43
C SER A 28 3.14 0.81 -0.95
N GLU A 29 3.41 -0.30 -0.25
CA GLU A 29 3.59 -0.37 1.21
C GLU A 29 4.20 0.93 1.75
N PRO A 30 3.60 1.60 2.76
CA PRO A 30 4.06 2.92 3.16
C PRO A 30 5.56 2.88 3.45
N PRO A 31 6.37 3.67 2.73
CA PRO A 31 7.82 3.66 2.92
C PRO A 31 8.10 4.02 4.38
N GLY A 32 9.08 3.33 4.97
CA GLY A 32 9.46 3.54 6.36
C GLY A 32 9.77 5.02 6.67
N LEU A 33 9.65 5.39 7.94
CA LEU A 33 9.94 6.75 8.39
C LEU A 33 11.41 7.12 8.19
N ASP A 34 11.65 8.16 7.39
CA ASP A 34 12.97 8.78 7.29
C ASP A 34 13.19 9.74 8.46
N LEU A 35 14.05 9.33 9.39
CA LEU A 35 14.39 10.09 10.60
C LEU A 35 15.83 10.65 10.55
N THR A 36 16.48 10.63 9.39
CA THR A 36 17.86 11.13 9.26
C THR A 36 17.88 12.64 9.50
N ASN A 37 18.85 13.20 10.22
CA ASN A 37 19.04 14.66 10.30
C ASN A 37 17.81 15.51 10.70
N ILE A 38 16.84 14.97 11.46
CA ILE A 38 15.70 15.76 11.98
C ILE A 38 15.93 16.29 13.40
N GLY A 39 17.17 16.23 13.90
CA GLY A 39 17.52 16.70 15.23
C GLY A 39 16.93 15.87 16.37
N LEU A 40 16.98 14.53 16.28
CA LEU A 40 16.55 13.66 17.40
C LEU A 40 17.49 13.81 18.60
N THR A 41 16.91 13.97 19.79
CA THR A 41 17.67 13.94 21.05
C THR A 41 18.20 12.52 21.34
N PRO A 42 19.22 12.36 22.20
CA PRO A 42 19.69 11.04 22.61
C PRO A 42 18.58 10.15 23.16
N GLU A 43 17.68 10.69 23.97
CA GLU A 43 16.56 9.96 24.58
C GLU A 43 15.55 9.50 23.52
N GLN A 44 15.23 10.36 22.56
CA GLN A 44 14.35 10.02 21.45
C GLN A 44 14.96 8.87 20.61
N ARG A 45 16.26 8.94 20.31
CA ARG A 45 16.97 7.89 19.54
C ARG A 45 16.90 6.55 20.26
N THR A 46 17.17 6.53 21.56
CA THR A 46 17.11 5.30 22.37
C THR A 46 15.72 4.70 22.35
N ARG A 47 14.66 5.50 22.59
CA ARG A 47 13.27 5.01 22.57
C ARG A 47 12.86 4.47 21.21
N ILE A 48 13.22 5.16 20.13
CA ILE A 48 12.95 4.73 18.76
C ILE A 48 13.69 3.42 18.44
N GLN A 49 14.92 3.25 18.92
CA GLN A 49 15.70 2.05 18.69
C GLN A 49 15.11 0.84 19.44
N THR A 50 14.60 1.02 20.66
CA THR A 50 13.84 -0.01 21.37
C THR A 50 12.60 -0.43 20.59
N ILE A 51 11.75 0.52 20.18
CA ILE A 51 10.56 0.20 19.37
C ILE A 51 10.93 -0.56 18.09
N ARG A 52 12.01 -0.17 17.42
CA ARG A 52 12.47 -0.86 16.20
C ARG A 52 12.92 -2.28 16.48
N ARG A 53 13.57 -2.57 17.61
CA ARG A 53 13.96 -3.94 17.98
C ARG A 53 12.75 -4.80 18.28
N ASP A 54 11.82 -4.30 19.08
CA ASP A 54 10.59 -5.02 19.46
C ASP A 54 9.79 -5.38 18.20
N ASP A 55 9.71 -4.45 17.25
CA ASP A 55 9.00 -4.68 15.99
C ASP A 55 9.74 -5.59 15.02
N GLN A 56 11.07 -5.57 15.04
CA GLN A 56 11.86 -6.55 14.30
C GLN A 56 11.58 -7.96 14.81
N GLN A 57 11.52 -8.14 16.13
CA GLN A 57 11.19 -9.42 16.77
C GLN A 57 9.76 -9.85 16.45
N ALA A 58 8.77 -8.99 16.67
CA ALA A 58 7.36 -9.30 16.41
C ALA A 58 7.08 -9.64 14.93
N ALA A 59 7.77 -8.98 14.00
CA ALA A 59 7.61 -9.25 12.58
C ALA A 59 8.46 -10.42 12.05
N ALA A 60 9.40 -10.98 12.84
CA ALA A 60 10.32 -12.02 12.37
C ALA A 60 9.56 -13.28 11.91
N GLU A 61 8.61 -13.74 12.73
CA GLU A 61 7.79 -14.91 12.43
C GLU A 61 6.94 -14.69 11.17
N VAL A 62 6.23 -13.56 11.11
CA VAL A 62 5.37 -13.23 9.96
C VAL A 62 6.19 -13.14 8.67
N ARG A 63 7.41 -12.57 8.70
CA ARG A 63 8.32 -12.54 7.55
C ARG A 63 8.76 -13.94 7.12
N ASN A 64 9.11 -14.80 8.07
CA ASN A 64 9.52 -16.18 7.77
C ASN A 64 8.37 -16.97 7.14
N ASN A 65 7.18 -16.86 7.71
CA ASN A 65 5.97 -17.49 7.18
C ASN A 65 5.65 -16.94 5.79
N LEU A 66 5.69 -15.61 5.59
CA LEU A 66 5.46 -15.02 4.28
C LEU A 66 6.46 -15.55 3.24
N LYS A 67 7.74 -15.66 3.60
CA LYS A 67 8.77 -16.22 2.72
C LYS A 67 8.44 -17.66 2.34
N ASN A 68 7.97 -18.46 3.29
CA ASN A 68 7.63 -19.87 3.08
C ASN A 68 6.37 -20.02 2.20
N GLU A 69 5.28 -19.35 2.55
CA GLU A 69 4.02 -19.38 1.81
C GLU A 69 4.18 -18.81 0.39
N THR A 70 5.06 -17.82 0.19
CA THR A 70 5.38 -17.31 -1.15
C THR A 70 6.14 -18.33 -1.98
N ARG A 71 7.08 -19.09 -1.39
CA ARG A 71 7.75 -20.20 -2.09
C ARG A 71 6.75 -21.30 -2.44
N GLN A 72 5.86 -21.65 -1.52
CA GLN A 72 4.81 -22.63 -1.76
C GLN A 72 3.89 -22.19 -2.90
N LEU A 73 3.47 -20.92 -2.93
CA LEU A 73 2.67 -20.38 -4.03
C LEU A 73 3.39 -20.55 -5.38
N ARG A 74 4.68 -20.23 -5.44
CA ARG A 74 5.49 -20.41 -6.65
C ARG A 74 5.55 -21.88 -7.08
N THR A 75 5.76 -22.79 -6.13
CA THR A 75 5.78 -24.23 -6.40
C THR A 75 4.42 -24.72 -6.93
N LEU A 76 3.30 -24.25 -6.37
CA LEU A 76 1.97 -24.60 -6.87
C LEU A 76 1.75 -24.09 -8.30
N PHE A 77 2.19 -22.86 -8.62
CA PHE A 77 2.13 -22.30 -9.97
C PHE A 77 2.94 -23.09 -11.01
N GLU A 78 4.02 -23.75 -10.59
CA GLU A 78 4.89 -24.56 -11.44
C GLU A 78 4.42 -26.04 -11.53
N SER A 79 3.28 -26.38 -10.94
CA SER A 79 2.74 -27.75 -10.83
C SER A 79 1.33 -27.86 -11.43
N ASP A 80 0.77 -29.07 -11.47
CA ASP A 80 -0.63 -29.32 -11.88
C ASP A 80 -1.64 -28.98 -10.76
N ALA A 81 -1.35 -27.97 -9.93
CA ALA A 81 -2.23 -27.53 -8.86
C ALA A 81 -3.54 -26.97 -9.45
N THR A 82 -4.65 -27.26 -8.76
CA THR A 82 -5.95 -26.70 -9.13
C THR A 82 -5.99 -25.19 -8.87
N ASP A 83 -6.85 -24.48 -9.60
CA ASP A 83 -7.12 -23.06 -9.37
C ASP A 83 -7.48 -22.74 -7.92
N ASP A 84 -8.24 -23.61 -7.26
CA ASP A 84 -8.67 -23.40 -5.87
C ASP A 84 -7.50 -23.51 -4.89
N GLN A 85 -6.54 -24.41 -5.13
CA GLN A 85 -5.30 -24.48 -4.35
C GLN A 85 -4.45 -23.22 -4.54
N LEU A 86 -4.38 -22.69 -5.77
CA LEU A 86 -3.67 -21.44 -6.06
C LEU A 86 -4.32 -20.24 -5.35
N ARG A 87 -5.65 -20.13 -5.40
CA ARG A 87 -6.40 -19.06 -4.72
C ARG A 87 -6.22 -19.12 -3.21
N GLN A 88 -6.37 -20.31 -2.62
CA GLN A 88 -6.19 -20.49 -1.18
C GLN A 88 -4.76 -20.13 -0.74
N GLN A 89 -3.76 -20.53 -1.51
CA GLN A 89 -2.37 -20.21 -1.20
C GLN A 89 -2.08 -18.71 -1.36
N TYR A 90 -2.65 -18.07 -2.38
CA TYR A 90 -2.58 -16.62 -2.56
C TYR A 90 -3.19 -15.87 -1.36
N GLU A 91 -4.36 -16.29 -0.87
CA GLU A 91 -5.01 -15.68 0.28
C GLU A 91 -4.15 -15.75 1.56
N ARG A 92 -3.44 -16.86 1.79
CA ARG A 92 -2.48 -16.99 2.90
C ARG A 92 -1.35 -15.97 2.78
N VAL A 93 -0.77 -15.84 1.58
CA VAL A 93 0.27 -14.84 1.29
C VAL A 93 -0.26 -13.42 1.49
N ALA A 94 -1.47 -13.12 1.02
CA ALA A 94 -2.10 -11.81 1.15
C ALA A 94 -2.35 -11.44 2.63
N SER A 95 -2.86 -12.39 3.43
CA SER A 95 -3.05 -12.21 4.87
C SER A 95 -1.74 -11.90 5.60
N LEU A 96 -0.67 -12.63 5.30
CA LEU A 96 0.64 -12.39 5.92
C LEU A 96 1.24 -11.02 5.54
N ARG A 97 1.04 -10.57 4.29
CA ARG A 97 1.42 -9.21 3.86
C ARG A 97 0.66 -8.15 4.66
N GLN A 98 -0.66 -8.31 4.78
CA GLN A 98 -1.49 -7.39 5.55
C GLN A 98 -1.06 -7.33 7.03
N GLN A 99 -0.70 -8.47 7.63
CA GLN A 99 -0.17 -8.50 8.99
C GLN A 99 1.15 -7.72 9.12
N LEU A 100 2.07 -7.85 8.16
CA LEU A 100 3.30 -7.05 8.14
C LEU A 100 3.01 -5.56 7.97
N ASP A 101 2.07 -5.20 7.09
CA ASP A 101 1.66 -3.81 6.90
C ASP A 101 1.08 -3.21 8.17
N ARG A 102 0.27 -3.99 8.90
CA ARG A 102 -0.26 -3.55 10.19
C ARG A 102 0.85 -3.29 11.21
N LEU A 103 1.80 -4.22 11.35
CA LEU A 103 2.95 -4.05 12.25
C LEU A 103 3.77 -2.80 11.90
N ARG A 104 3.97 -2.52 10.61
CA ARG A 104 4.67 -1.32 10.15
C ARG A 104 3.88 -0.04 10.43
N PHE A 105 2.58 -0.06 10.27
CA PHE A 105 1.72 1.07 10.61
C PHE A 105 1.77 1.36 12.12
N ASP A 106 1.68 0.32 12.95
CA ASP A 106 1.76 0.47 14.40
C ASP A 106 3.16 0.95 14.86
N ASN A 107 4.24 0.52 14.19
CA ASN A 107 5.57 1.11 14.34
C ASN A 107 5.57 2.62 14.03
N PHE A 108 5.02 3.02 12.88
CA PHE A 108 4.95 4.41 12.46
C PHE A 108 4.24 5.27 13.51
N VAL A 109 3.10 4.82 14.03
CA VAL A 109 2.33 5.56 15.03
C VAL A 109 3.13 5.73 16.32
N ARG A 110 3.80 4.67 16.80
CA ARG A 110 4.63 4.72 18.01
C ARG A 110 5.88 5.58 17.86
N VAL A 111 6.54 5.55 16.71
CA VAL A 111 7.68 6.45 16.45
C VAL A 111 7.21 7.89 16.40
N ARG A 112 6.10 8.17 15.71
CA ARG A 112 5.54 9.52 15.58
C ARG A 112 5.19 10.14 16.93
N SER A 113 4.72 9.35 17.90
CA SER A 113 4.36 9.86 19.23
C SER A 113 5.56 10.39 20.02
N ILE A 114 6.78 9.91 19.74
CA ILE A 114 8.03 10.38 20.37
C ILE A 114 8.51 11.72 19.80
N LEU A 115 8.16 12.02 18.53
CA LEU A 115 8.64 13.20 17.83
C LEU A 115 7.89 14.46 18.27
N SER A 116 8.60 15.60 18.26
CA SER A 116 8.00 16.93 18.41
C SER A 116 7.16 17.32 17.20
N THR A 117 6.34 18.36 17.32
CA THR A 117 5.53 18.89 16.21
C THR A 117 6.39 19.27 14.99
N ASP A 118 7.54 19.90 15.22
CA ASP A 118 8.45 20.32 14.13
C ASP A 118 9.10 19.12 13.46
N GLN A 119 9.58 18.15 14.24
CA GLN A 119 10.13 16.89 13.72
C GLN A 119 9.10 16.12 12.89
N ARG A 120 7.84 16.06 13.33
CA ARG A 120 6.73 15.45 12.57
C ARG A 120 6.49 16.17 11.24
N SER A 121 6.66 17.48 11.20
CA SER A 121 6.54 18.26 9.96
C SER A 121 7.66 17.98 8.98
N GLN A 122 8.91 17.86 9.46
CA GLN A 122 10.05 17.45 8.62
C GLN A 122 9.86 16.03 8.06
N VAL A 123 9.39 15.09 8.90
CA VAL A 123 9.07 13.72 8.47
C VAL A 123 7.98 13.71 7.39
N ARG A 124 6.91 14.50 7.57
CA ARG A 124 5.82 14.62 6.58
C ARG A 124 6.31 15.18 5.25
N PHE A 125 7.19 16.18 5.28
CA PHE A 125 7.78 16.77 4.08
C PHE A 125 8.54 15.71 3.26
N ARG A 126 9.42 14.95 3.92
CA ARG A 126 10.21 13.90 3.28
C ARG A 126 9.39 12.72 2.79
N PHE A 127 8.35 12.35 3.55
CA PHE A 127 7.42 11.30 3.12
C PHE A 127 6.73 11.67 1.80
N ARG A 128 6.32 12.94 1.65
CA ARG A 128 5.73 13.45 0.42
C ARG A 128 6.74 13.47 -0.73
N GLU A 129 7.97 13.92 -0.48
CA GLU A 129 9.05 13.95 -1.48
C GLU A 129 9.36 12.56 -2.04
N LYS A 130 9.42 11.53 -1.19
CA LYS A 130 9.66 10.14 -1.64
C LYS A 130 8.48 9.54 -2.39
N ARG A 131 7.26 9.88 -2.01
CA ARG A 131 6.03 9.33 -2.63
C ARG A 131 5.71 10.01 -3.96
N PHE A 132 6.10 11.26 -4.10
CA PHE A 132 5.90 12.08 -5.28
C PHE A 132 7.18 12.86 -5.57
N PRO A 133 8.26 12.19 -6.02
CA PRO A 133 9.40 12.91 -6.56
C PRO A 133 8.84 13.76 -7.71
N THR A 134 9.07 15.07 -7.65
CA THR A 134 8.63 16.07 -8.65
C THR A 134 8.52 15.42 -10.03
N GLN A 135 7.34 15.46 -10.65
CA GLN A 135 7.12 14.92 -12.00
C GLN A 135 8.19 15.50 -12.94
N ALA A 136 9.26 14.74 -13.18
CA ALA A 136 10.22 15.06 -14.23
C ALA A 136 9.49 14.82 -15.56
N PRO A 137 9.51 15.76 -16.51
CA PRO A 137 8.86 15.57 -17.80
C PRO A 137 9.42 14.29 -18.44
N SER A 138 8.52 13.42 -18.91
CA SER A 138 8.90 12.21 -19.62
C SER A 138 9.78 12.59 -20.82
N PRO A 139 10.93 11.92 -21.06
CA PRO A 139 11.68 12.17 -22.28
C PRO A 139 10.78 11.88 -23.49
N PRO A 140 10.81 12.71 -24.53
CA PRO A 140 10.02 12.47 -25.73
C PRO A 140 10.37 11.10 -26.32
N ARG A 141 9.34 10.34 -26.72
CA ARG A 141 9.50 9.10 -27.48
C ARG A 141 9.96 9.40 -28.90
#